data_AF-A0A840ZP53-F1
#
_entry.id   AF-A0A840ZP53-F1
#
_cell.length_a   1.000
_cell.length_b   1.000
_cell.length_c   1.000
_cell.angle_alpha   90.00
_cell.angle_beta   90.00
_cell.angle_gamma   90.00
#
_symmetry.space_group_name_H-M   'P 1'
#
loop_
_entity.id
_entity.type
_entity.pdbx_description
1 polymer ?
#
loop_
_entity_poly.entity_id
_entity_poly.type
_entity_poly.pdbx_seq_one_letter_code
_entity_poly.pdbx_strand_id
1 'polypeptide(L)'
;MPKDPVLSAHAVSDNLFEIGGEFAPASIRDQMVRARLVVDRLIENGRIGKGGPDLLVIGAGSTGLTAAIRAASLDVRTVVADKEPPGFRLSRCTSRDVEPTLYDWPASHWPEARFPWGGEAMPLPWTAKKANEIALDWDIRLRAWRRALGKRLDIRYRTTVRLSSNVLAPSATPSDLVEVSCVNTAVQAPEKFGAVISCIGWGQESCEGLSAPYRTNYRGFDFWEKDEFQDRNCGLASPPNILISGGGDGALQDLIRILTRRSAAQAFALVLDAMRGHPGVLAAVTEEIREAEDIARRALSWNLTEQHDAAVFRGLEDAHLRAIAHLKGSAAWPSVLRAVRLMLVDPEPIVHVGHGNPWFSQCYPLNRFLGLLLLDVAGGRIRKPETRVVRVVGHGHVCGGIPGDCHGKAHDVWIRDAAGVVTRHTYDVIILRHGLVGPKRFFPGEALRVRQILPYRVQP
;
A
#
# COMPACT_ATOMS: atom_id res chain seq x y z
N MET A 1 -7.36 11.86 33.19
CA MET A 1 -7.31 10.44 32.80
C MET A 1 -6.06 10.22 31.97
N PRO A 2 -5.40 9.05 32.03
CA PRO A 2 -4.35 8.70 31.08
C PRO A 2 -4.90 8.87 29.66
N LYS A 3 -4.16 9.52 28.76
CA LYS A 3 -4.57 9.60 27.37
C LYS A 3 -4.57 8.20 26.77
N ASP A 4 -5.67 7.79 26.12
CA ASP A 4 -5.74 6.51 25.41
C ASP A 4 -4.59 6.44 24.39
N PRO A 5 -3.77 5.38 24.38
CA PRO A 5 -2.58 5.32 23.54
C PRO A 5 -2.91 5.21 22.05
N VAL A 6 -4.01 4.55 21.69
CA VAL A 6 -4.45 4.45 20.29
C VAL A 6 -4.92 5.81 19.81
N LEU A 7 -5.78 6.50 20.58
CA LEU A 7 -6.23 7.84 20.21
C LEU A 7 -5.06 8.82 20.15
N SER A 8 -4.15 8.76 21.12
CA SER A 8 -2.96 9.63 21.16
C SER A 8 -2.04 9.44 19.95
N ALA A 9 -1.92 8.22 19.43
CA ALA A 9 -1.08 7.93 18.26
C ALA A 9 -1.64 8.50 16.95
N HIS A 10 -2.93 8.85 16.91
CA HIS A 10 -3.64 9.32 15.72
C HIS A 10 -4.17 10.75 15.87
N ALA A 11 -4.18 11.31 17.07
CA ALA A 11 -4.71 12.63 17.37
C ALA A 11 -3.82 13.73 16.75
N VAL A 12 -4.45 14.62 15.98
CA VAL A 12 -3.88 15.90 15.54
C VAL A 12 -4.27 17.00 16.52
N SER A 13 -5.50 16.94 17.03
CA SER A 13 -6.01 17.70 18.18
C SER A 13 -7.02 16.82 18.95
N ASP A 14 -7.66 17.34 20.00
CA ASP A 14 -8.47 16.52 20.93
C ASP A 14 -9.56 15.68 20.25
N ASN A 15 -10.18 16.19 19.18
CA ASN A 15 -11.29 15.55 18.46
C ASN A 15 -11.01 15.39 16.96
N LEU A 16 -9.75 15.58 16.53
CA LEU A 16 -9.32 15.39 15.13
C LEU A 16 -8.29 14.27 15.04
N PHE A 17 -8.55 13.28 14.20
CA PHE A 17 -7.72 12.08 14.08
C PHE A 17 -7.32 11.81 12.63
N GLU A 18 -6.04 11.58 12.37
CA GLU A 18 -5.57 11.09 11.08
C GLU A 18 -5.27 9.59 11.20
N ILE A 19 -5.85 8.77 10.34
CA ILE A 19 -5.60 7.31 10.32
C ILE A 19 -5.21 6.78 8.93
N GLY A 20 -5.37 7.62 7.90
CA GLY A 20 -4.98 7.35 6.51
C GLY A 20 -3.63 7.96 6.13
N GLY A 21 -3.29 7.92 4.84
CA GLY A 21 -2.11 8.63 4.33
C GLY A 21 -0.76 8.02 4.75
N GLU A 22 -0.02 8.68 5.64
CA GLU A 22 1.40 8.36 5.93
C GLU A 22 1.63 7.13 6.81
N PHE A 23 0.58 6.58 7.41
CA PHE A 23 0.76 5.54 8.41
C PHE A 23 1.22 4.20 7.80
N ALA A 24 2.24 3.61 8.42
CA ALA A 24 2.74 2.28 8.15
C ALA A 24 2.48 1.35 9.36
N PRO A 25 2.14 0.06 9.15
CA PRO A 25 1.97 -0.58 7.85
C PRO A 25 0.73 -0.10 7.09
N ALA A 26 0.74 -0.39 5.79
CA ALA A 26 0.00 0.31 4.76
C ALA A 26 -1.04 -0.52 4.04
N SER A 27 -1.09 -1.83 4.32
CA SER A 27 -1.99 -2.73 3.62
C SER A 27 -3.43 -2.31 3.83
N ILE A 28 -4.32 -2.72 2.92
CA ILE A 28 -5.75 -2.47 3.08
C ILE A 28 -6.23 -3.06 4.42
N ARG A 29 -5.71 -4.24 4.81
CA ARG A 29 -5.93 -4.87 6.11
C ARG A 29 -5.57 -3.94 7.28
N ASP A 30 -4.35 -3.45 7.30
CA ASP A 30 -3.81 -2.64 8.39
C ASP A 30 -4.58 -1.34 8.56
N GLN A 31 -4.92 -0.68 7.46
CA GLN A 31 -5.72 0.55 7.52
C GLN A 31 -7.12 0.28 8.10
N MET A 32 -7.76 -0.83 7.73
CA MET A 32 -9.07 -1.20 8.25
C MET A 32 -9.04 -1.62 9.72
N VAL A 33 -7.97 -2.32 10.16
CA VAL A 33 -7.74 -2.62 11.59
C VAL A 33 -7.60 -1.31 12.37
N ARG A 34 -6.78 -0.38 11.90
CA ARG A 34 -6.60 0.94 12.52
C ARG A 34 -7.91 1.72 12.63
N ALA A 35 -8.69 1.74 11.55
CA ALA A 35 -10.00 2.38 11.52
C ALA A 35 -10.95 1.86 12.60
N ARG A 36 -11.01 0.53 12.77
CA ARG A 36 -11.82 -0.08 13.83
C ARG A 36 -11.31 0.28 15.22
N LEU A 37 -10.01 0.12 15.47
CA LEU A 37 -9.42 0.41 16.79
C LEU A 37 -9.69 1.85 17.22
N VAL A 38 -9.52 2.82 16.32
CA VAL A 38 -9.77 4.23 16.64
C VAL A 38 -11.25 4.47 16.96
N VAL A 39 -12.17 3.94 16.15
CA VAL A 39 -13.62 4.09 16.42
C VAL A 39 -14.02 3.48 17.76
N ASP A 40 -13.56 2.27 18.05
CA ASP A 40 -13.89 1.56 19.29
C ASP A 40 -13.39 2.37 20.50
N ARG A 41 -12.14 2.88 20.46
CA ARG A 41 -11.61 3.74 21.52
C ARG A 41 -12.32 5.09 21.63
N LEU A 42 -12.78 5.69 20.54
CA LEU A 42 -13.58 6.93 20.60
C LEU A 42 -14.90 6.73 21.34
N ILE A 43 -15.56 5.60 21.12
CA ILE A 43 -16.81 5.24 21.82
C ILE A 43 -16.53 4.97 23.29
N GLU A 44 -15.53 4.15 23.61
CA GLU A 44 -15.15 3.81 24.99
C GLU A 44 -14.74 5.04 25.81
N ASN A 45 -14.11 6.02 25.18
CA ASN A 45 -13.72 7.28 25.81
C ASN A 45 -14.85 8.35 25.79
N GLY A 46 -16.06 7.99 25.34
CA GLY A 46 -17.23 8.88 25.33
C GLY A 46 -17.11 10.07 24.38
N ARG A 47 -16.22 10.01 23.38
CA ARG A 47 -16.04 11.09 22.38
C ARG A 47 -17.15 11.11 21.33
N ILE A 48 -17.70 9.94 21.05
CA ILE A 48 -18.88 9.71 20.20
C ILE A 48 -19.74 8.64 20.85
N GLY A 49 -21.04 8.58 20.56
CA GLY A 49 -21.90 7.58 21.20
C GLY A 49 -23.38 7.67 20.83
N LYS A 50 -24.15 6.66 21.23
CA LYS A 50 -25.61 6.60 21.04
C LYS A 50 -26.29 7.75 21.79
N GLY A 51 -27.03 8.59 21.05
CA GLY A 51 -27.67 9.79 21.61
C GLY A 51 -26.68 10.86 22.09
N GLY A 52 -25.38 10.65 21.83
CA GLY A 52 -24.30 11.59 22.11
C GLY A 52 -23.77 12.22 20.83
N PRO A 53 -22.51 12.69 20.84
CA PRO A 53 -21.89 13.32 19.68
C PRO A 53 -21.73 12.38 18.46
N ASP A 54 -21.93 12.93 17.27
CA ASP A 54 -21.81 12.23 15.98
C ASP A 54 -20.35 12.08 15.51
N LEU A 55 -20.11 11.18 14.54
CA LEU A 55 -18.81 10.99 13.90
C LEU A 55 -18.80 11.55 12.46
N LEU A 56 -17.77 12.29 12.09
CA LEU A 56 -17.45 12.59 10.69
C LEU A 56 -16.24 11.77 10.23
N VAL A 57 -16.36 11.13 9.06
CA VAL A 57 -15.28 10.43 8.38
C VAL A 57 -14.99 11.09 7.03
N ILE A 58 -13.72 11.44 6.80
CA ILE A 58 -13.25 12.05 5.55
C ILE A 58 -12.59 10.97 4.69
N GLY A 59 -13.19 10.66 3.54
CA GLY A 59 -12.77 9.60 2.63
C GLY A 59 -13.63 8.34 2.73
N ALA A 60 -14.26 7.95 1.62
CA ALA A 60 -15.11 6.78 1.45
C ALA A 60 -14.38 5.59 0.80
N GLY A 61 -13.07 5.47 1.06
CA GLY A 61 -12.30 4.25 0.77
C GLY A 61 -12.61 3.12 1.75
N SER A 62 -11.94 1.96 1.61
CA SER A 62 -12.12 0.80 2.50
C SER A 62 -11.90 1.13 3.97
N THR A 63 -10.89 1.94 4.27
CA THR A 63 -10.57 2.44 5.62
C THR A 63 -11.71 3.26 6.21
N GLY A 64 -12.16 4.30 5.50
CA GLY A 64 -13.20 5.20 6.01
C GLY A 64 -14.57 4.55 6.09
N LEU A 65 -14.93 3.71 5.12
CA LEU A 65 -16.17 2.94 5.20
C LEU A 65 -16.14 1.90 6.32
N THR A 66 -14.97 1.34 6.65
CA THR A 66 -14.83 0.49 7.84
C THR A 66 -15.10 1.26 9.12
N ALA A 67 -14.47 2.43 9.30
CA ALA A 67 -14.73 3.29 10.45
C ALA A 67 -16.23 3.65 10.56
N ALA A 68 -16.81 4.10 9.44
CA ALA A 68 -18.17 4.59 9.41
C ALA A 68 -19.22 3.49 9.68
N ILE A 69 -19.07 2.33 9.05
CA ILE A 69 -19.96 1.20 9.30
C ILE A 69 -19.83 0.70 10.74
N ARG A 70 -18.61 0.63 11.29
CA ARG A 70 -18.39 0.22 12.68
C ARG A 70 -19.10 1.16 13.65
N ALA A 71 -18.88 2.47 13.54
CA ALA A 71 -19.52 3.47 14.40
C ALA A 71 -21.06 3.41 14.29
N ALA A 72 -21.59 3.39 13.05
CA ALA A 72 -23.02 3.31 12.82
C ALA A 72 -23.67 2.00 13.30
N SER A 73 -22.94 0.88 13.25
CA SER A 73 -23.39 -0.40 13.81
C SER A 73 -23.49 -0.39 15.35
N LEU A 74 -22.78 0.54 16.00
CA LEU A 74 -22.80 0.78 17.44
C LEU A 74 -23.66 2.00 17.81
N ASP A 75 -24.71 2.28 17.01
CA ASP A 75 -25.68 3.34 17.24
C ASP A 75 -25.14 4.79 17.21
N VAL A 76 -23.94 5.03 16.66
CA VAL A 76 -23.41 6.39 16.44
C VAL A 76 -23.84 6.90 15.07
N ARG A 77 -24.54 8.04 14.99
CA ARG A 77 -24.79 8.68 13.69
C ARG A 77 -23.46 9.12 13.08
N THR A 78 -23.21 8.65 11.86
CA THR A 78 -21.94 8.83 11.17
C THR A 78 -22.15 9.41 9.79
N VAL A 79 -21.43 10.48 9.49
CA VAL A 79 -21.37 11.11 8.17
C VAL A 79 -20.03 10.74 7.51
N VAL A 80 -20.08 10.33 6.25
CA VAL A 80 -18.89 10.11 5.41
C VAL A 80 -18.90 11.13 4.30
N ALA A 81 -17.82 11.88 4.15
CA ALA A 81 -17.64 12.83 3.05
C ALA A 81 -16.46 12.41 2.17
N ASP A 82 -16.69 12.25 0.87
CA ASP A 82 -15.64 12.00 -0.12
C ASP A 82 -15.79 12.95 -1.30
N LYS A 83 -14.67 13.52 -1.77
CA LYS A 83 -14.63 14.42 -2.93
C LYS A 83 -14.83 13.68 -4.26
N GLU A 84 -14.52 12.39 -4.29
CA GLU A 84 -14.63 11.55 -5.47
C GLU A 84 -16.09 11.04 -5.64
N PRO A 85 -16.48 10.61 -6.86
CA PRO A 85 -17.72 9.88 -7.06
C PRO A 85 -17.72 8.52 -6.33
N PRO A 86 -18.90 7.87 -6.17
CA PRO A 86 -18.99 6.54 -5.60
C PRO A 86 -18.11 5.51 -6.30
N GLY A 87 -17.53 4.60 -5.51
CA GLY A 87 -16.78 3.44 -6.00
C GLY A 87 -15.39 3.32 -5.36
N PHE A 88 -14.94 2.09 -5.17
CA PHE A 88 -13.58 1.81 -4.70
C PHE A 88 -12.59 1.97 -5.86
N ARG A 89 -11.42 2.58 -5.63
CA ARG A 89 -10.34 2.67 -6.64
C ARG A 89 -9.94 1.31 -7.20
N LEU A 90 -9.98 0.27 -6.36
CA LEU A 90 -9.71 -1.12 -6.73
C LEU A 90 -10.60 -1.63 -7.88
N SER A 91 -11.79 -1.06 -8.08
CA SER A 91 -12.71 -1.46 -9.16
C SER A 91 -12.10 -1.32 -10.56
N ARG A 92 -11.06 -0.48 -10.72
CA ARG A 92 -10.35 -0.25 -11.99
C ARG A 92 -9.25 -1.26 -12.28
N CYS A 93 -8.86 -2.08 -11.30
CA CYS A 93 -7.74 -3.00 -11.42
C CYS A 93 -8.21 -4.44 -11.58
N THR A 94 -8.11 -4.96 -12.80
CA THR A 94 -8.43 -6.37 -13.13
C THR A 94 -7.18 -7.25 -13.21
N SER A 95 -5.99 -6.66 -13.12
CA SER A 95 -4.72 -7.33 -13.39
C SER A 95 -4.00 -7.82 -12.12
N ARG A 96 -4.41 -7.36 -10.92
CA ARG A 96 -3.72 -7.68 -9.66
C ARG A 96 -4.57 -8.52 -8.70
N ASP A 97 -3.92 -9.51 -8.11
CA ASP A 97 -4.44 -10.25 -6.97
C ASP A 97 -4.20 -9.43 -5.69
N VAL A 98 -5.18 -9.43 -4.80
CA VAL A 98 -5.06 -8.82 -3.48
C VAL A 98 -5.39 -9.89 -2.46
N GLU A 99 -4.41 -10.17 -1.60
CA GLU A 99 -4.53 -11.18 -0.56
C GLU A 99 -4.31 -10.53 0.82
N PRO A 100 -5.25 -10.71 1.77
CA PRO A 100 -5.23 -9.98 3.04
C PRO A 100 -4.07 -10.35 3.97
N THR A 101 -3.60 -11.59 3.92
CA THR A 101 -2.62 -12.13 4.90
C THR A 101 -1.28 -12.50 4.26
N LEU A 102 -1.17 -12.50 2.92
CA LEU A 102 0.07 -12.85 2.21
C LEU A 102 1.28 -12.08 2.73
N TYR A 103 1.07 -10.78 2.94
CA TYR A 103 2.10 -9.85 3.35
C TYR A 103 2.40 -9.87 4.85
N ASP A 104 1.68 -10.70 5.61
CA ASP A 104 2.03 -10.98 7.00
C ASP A 104 3.09 -12.09 7.10
N TRP A 105 3.44 -12.78 6.01
CA TRP A 105 4.56 -13.74 5.99
C TRP A 105 5.83 -13.05 6.51
N PRO A 106 6.59 -13.67 7.44
CA PRO A 106 6.52 -15.09 7.84
C PRO A 106 5.64 -15.43 9.05
N ALA A 107 4.71 -14.56 9.49
CA ALA A 107 3.83 -14.87 10.61
C ALA A 107 2.91 -16.07 10.32
N SER A 108 2.68 -16.95 11.29
CA SER A 108 2.00 -18.24 11.10
C SER A 108 0.62 -18.20 10.41
N HIS A 109 -0.13 -17.10 10.54
CA HIS A 109 -1.46 -16.92 9.93
C HIS A 109 -1.41 -16.39 8.49
N TRP A 110 -0.22 -16.13 7.92
CA TRP A 110 -0.08 -15.66 6.55
C TRP A 110 -0.85 -16.50 5.50
N PRO A 111 -1.00 -17.84 5.61
CA PRO A 111 -1.70 -18.65 4.61
C PRO A 111 -3.23 -18.55 4.63
N GLU A 112 -3.83 -17.82 5.60
CA GLU A 112 -5.29 -17.82 5.79
C GLU A 112 -6.07 -17.23 4.61
N ALA A 113 -5.43 -16.38 3.80
CA ALA A 113 -5.97 -15.78 2.57
C ALA A 113 -7.35 -15.10 2.72
N ARG A 114 -7.73 -14.70 3.95
CA ARG A 114 -9.01 -14.06 4.28
C ARG A 114 -8.89 -13.00 5.36
N PHE A 115 -9.81 -12.04 5.37
CA PHE A 115 -9.92 -11.02 6.41
C PHE A 115 -11.37 -10.81 6.87
N PRO A 116 -11.62 -10.78 8.19
CA PRO A 116 -10.68 -11.17 9.25
C PRO A 116 -10.38 -12.67 9.18
N TRP A 117 -9.12 -13.07 9.43
CA TRP A 117 -8.74 -14.48 9.54
C TRP A 117 -9.06 -15.07 10.93
N GLY A 118 -9.21 -14.20 11.92
CA GLY A 118 -9.69 -14.54 13.26
C GLY A 118 -10.10 -13.28 14.03
N GLY A 119 -10.69 -13.46 15.21
CA GLY A 119 -11.23 -12.37 16.01
C GLY A 119 -12.60 -11.90 15.54
N GLU A 120 -12.96 -10.67 15.86
CA GLU A 120 -14.29 -10.13 15.56
C GLU A 120 -14.51 -9.85 14.06
N ALA A 121 -15.76 -9.96 13.61
CA ALA A 121 -16.15 -9.66 12.23
C ALA A 121 -15.80 -8.21 11.84
N MET A 122 -15.28 -8.01 10.63
CA MET A 122 -14.98 -6.68 10.08
C MET A 122 -16.12 -6.23 9.14
N PRO A 123 -16.43 -4.91 9.06
CA PRO A 123 -17.50 -4.39 8.20
C PRO A 123 -17.45 -4.81 6.72
N LEU A 124 -16.24 -4.86 6.16
CA LEU A 124 -15.97 -5.15 4.76
C LEU A 124 -15.00 -6.33 4.68
N PRO A 125 -15.41 -7.58 4.99
CA PRO A 125 -14.52 -8.72 4.92
C PRO A 125 -14.21 -9.08 3.46
N TRP A 126 -13.09 -9.76 3.22
CA TRP A 126 -12.73 -10.25 1.88
C TRP A 126 -11.83 -11.49 1.96
N THR A 127 -11.73 -12.20 0.84
CA THR A 127 -10.78 -13.28 0.62
C THR A 127 -9.85 -12.91 -0.55
N ALA A 128 -8.76 -13.66 -0.72
CA ALA A 128 -7.87 -13.50 -1.88
C ALA A 128 -8.66 -13.58 -3.20
N LYS A 129 -8.62 -12.50 -3.98
CA LYS A 129 -9.33 -12.33 -5.27
C LYS A 129 -8.64 -11.24 -6.10
N LYS A 130 -9.12 -11.00 -7.33
CA LYS A 130 -8.74 -9.80 -8.08
C LYS A 130 -9.24 -8.53 -7.39
N ALA A 131 -8.47 -7.45 -7.48
CA ALA A 131 -8.80 -6.18 -6.84
C ALA A 131 -10.21 -5.67 -7.19
N ASN A 132 -10.60 -5.74 -8.46
CA ASN A 132 -11.94 -5.34 -8.92
C ASN A 132 -13.07 -6.21 -8.35
N GLU A 133 -12.83 -7.50 -8.16
CA GLU A 133 -13.82 -8.43 -7.57
C GLU A 133 -14.05 -8.11 -6.08
N ILE A 134 -12.97 -7.80 -5.35
CA ILE A 134 -13.07 -7.34 -3.95
C ILE A 134 -13.86 -6.04 -3.87
N ALA A 135 -13.60 -5.10 -4.78
CA ALA A 135 -14.33 -3.84 -4.85
C ALA A 135 -15.83 -4.06 -5.10
N LEU A 136 -16.19 -5.00 -5.98
CA LEU A 136 -17.58 -5.37 -6.25
C LEU A 136 -18.25 -5.99 -5.01
N ASP A 137 -17.58 -6.92 -4.34
CA ASP A 137 -18.09 -7.54 -3.10
C ASP A 137 -18.33 -6.47 -2.02
N TRP A 138 -17.41 -5.52 -1.86
CA TRP A 138 -17.57 -4.43 -0.92
C TRP A 138 -18.70 -3.48 -1.29
N ASP A 139 -18.92 -3.19 -2.58
CA ASP A 139 -20.04 -2.35 -3.01
C ASP A 139 -21.40 -3.00 -2.68
N ILE A 140 -21.53 -4.30 -2.93
CA ILE A 140 -22.73 -5.08 -2.56
C ILE A 140 -22.97 -5.00 -1.05
N ARG A 141 -21.92 -5.20 -0.24
CA ARG A 141 -22.00 -5.11 1.21
C ARG A 141 -22.33 -3.70 1.70
N LEU A 142 -21.73 -2.67 1.09
CA LEU A 142 -22.01 -1.28 1.43
C LEU A 142 -23.49 -0.94 1.20
N ARG A 143 -24.06 -1.39 0.07
CA ARG A 143 -25.51 -1.24 -0.19
C ARG A 143 -26.37 -1.97 0.84
N ALA A 144 -25.96 -3.14 1.32
CA ALA A 144 -26.64 -3.83 2.41
C ALA A 144 -26.56 -3.04 3.73
N TRP A 145 -25.38 -2.54 4.09
CA TRP A 145 -25.16 -1.72 5.28
C TRP A 145 -25.97 -0.42 5.27
N ARG A 146 -26.00 0.30 4.14
CA ARG A 146 -26.81 1.53 4.02
C ARG A 146 -28.31 1.27 4.25
N ARG A 147 -28.82 0.14 3.77
CA ARG A 147 -30.22 -0.26 4.03
C ARG A 147 -30.46 -0.60 5.49
N ALA A 148 -29.57 -1.37 6.11
CA ALA A 148 -29.71 -1.81 7.50
C ALA A 148 -29.51 -0.70 8.53
N LEU A 149 -28.58 0.23 8.27
CA LEU A 149 -28.23 1.31 9.19
C LEU A 149 -29.08 2.57 8.97
N GLY A 150 -29.68 2.72 7.78
CA GLY A 150 -30.54 3.84 7.44
C GLY A 150 -29.85 5.18 7.65
N LYS A 151 -30.52 6.09 8.37
CA LYS A 151 -30.01 7.45 8.64
C LYS A 151 -28.76 7.49 9.55
N ARG A 152 -28.38 6.37 10.19
CA ARG A 152 -27.15 6.29 11.00
C ARG A 152 -25.89 6.32 10.14
N LEU A 153 -25.98 5.93 8.86
CA LEU A 153 -24.86 5.94 7.93
C LEU A 153 -25.18 6.83 6.73
N ASP A 154 -24.75 8.09 6.80
CA ASP A 154 -24.92 9.09 5.74
C ASP A 154 -23.63 9.20 4.92
N ILE A 155 -23.67 8.87 3.63
CA ILE A 155 -22.49 8.88 2.76
C ILE A 155 -22.71 9.90 1.65
N ARG A 156 -21.83 10.90 1.62
CA ARG A 156 -21.90 12.06 0.74
C ARG A 156 -20.68 12.09 -0.18
N TYR A 157 -20.91 11.70 -1.43
CA TYR A 157 -19.92 11.79 -2.50
C TYR A 157 -19.88 13.18 -3.11
N ARG A 158 -18.82 13.49 -3.86
CA ARG A 158 -18.59 14.84 -4.43
C ARG A 158 -18.69 15.95 -3.37
N THR A 159 -18.24 15.65 -2.16
CA THR A 159 -18.35 16.52 -0.99
C THR A 159 -16.96 16.83 -0.46
N THR A 160 -16.60 18.11 -0.43
CA THR A 160 -15.36 18.59 0.18
C THR A 160 -15.62 19.01 1.62
N VAL A 161 -14.71 18.65 2.52
CA VAL A 161 -14.76 19.05 3.93
C VAL A 161 -13.91 20.28 4.16
N ARG A 162 -14.48 21.28 4.85
CA ARG A 162 -13.75 22.47 5.33
C ARG A 162 -13.93 22.59 6.84
N LEU A 163 -12.82 22.70 7.55
CA LEU A 163 -12.80 22.96 8.98
C LEU A 163 -12.94 24.46 9.23
N SER A 164 -13.56 24.87 10.34
CA SER A 164 -13.50 26.26 10.76
C SER A 164 -12.05 26.63 11.16
N SER A 165 -11.70 27.92 11.09
CA SER A 165 -10.31 28.38 11.29
C SER A 165 -9.74 28.09 12.69
N ASN A 166 -10.61 27.81 13.67
CA ASN A 166 -10.22 27.67 15.09
C ASN A 166 -10.13 26.21 15.57
N VAL A 167 -10.35 25.20 14.72
CA VAL A 167 -10.45 23.79 15.14
C VAL A 167 -9.14 23.20 15.69
N LEU A 168 -8.00 23.82 15.37
CA LEU A 168 -6.69 23.37 15.86
C LEU A 168 -6.29 24.03 17.18
N ALA A 169 -7.04 25.02 17.67
CA ALA A 169 -6.81 25.57 18.99
C ALA A 169 -7.18 24.50 20.05
N PRO A 170 -6.34 24.29 21.08
CA PRO A 170 -6.69 23.41 22.20
C PRO A 170 -8.03 23.85 22.78
N SER A 171 -8.98 22.93 22.86
CA SER A 171 -10.25 23.24 23.49
C SER A 171 -10.03 23.35 25.01
N ALA A 172 -10.68 24.35 25.63
CA ALA A 172 -10.70 24.48 27.08
C ALA A 172 -11.53 23.36 27.74
N THR A 173 -12.40 22.65 27.01
CA THR A 173 -13.25 21.59 27.54
C THR A 173 -13.38 20.38 26.61
N PRO A 174 -13.25 19.13 27.10
CA PRO A 174 -13.40 17.92 26.28
C PRO A 174 -14.76 17.76 25.54
N SER A 175 -15.74 18.60 25.84
CA SER A 175 -17.10 18.61 25.26
C SER A 175 -17.25 19.43 23.98
N ASP A 176 -16.20 20.10 23.49
CA ASP A 176 -16.33 20.95 22.31
C ASP A 176 -16.50 20.11 21.04
N LEU A 177 -17.71 20.16 20.49
CA LEU A 177 -18.00 19.58 19.19
C LEU A 177 -17.20 20.32 18.11
N VAL A 178 -16.66 19.56 17.17
CA VAL A 178 -15.96 20.07 16.00
C VAL A 178 -16.98 20.56 14.97
N GLU A 179 -16.91 21.84 14.65
CA GLU A 179 -17.74 22.46 13.61
C GLU A 179 -17.10 22.32 12.23
N VAL A 180 -17.85 21.73 11.29
CA VAL A 180 -17.35 21.36 9.96
C VAL A 180 -18.37 21.73 8.89
N SER A 181 -17.89 22.32 7.79
CA SER A 181 -18.70 22.54 6.59
C SER A 181 -18.46 21.45 5.56
N CYS A 182 -19.52 20.70 5.21
CA CYS A 182 -19.54 19.77 4.10
C CYS A 182 -20.07 20.49 2.84
N VAL A 183 -19.24 20.67 1.82
CA VAL A 183 -19.58 21.45 0.62
C VAL A 183 -19.75 20.51 -0.57
N ASN A 184 -20.98 20.38 -1.07
CA ASN A 184 -21.31 19.50 -2.21
C ASN A 184 -21.66 20.28 -3.50
N THR A 185 -22.40 21.39 -3.42
CA THR A 185 -22.72 22.31 -4.56
C THR A 185 -23.49 23.57 -4.13
N ALA A 186 -23.93 23.67 -2.86
CA ALA A 186 -24.46 24.88 -2.24
C ALA A 186 -23.87 25.03 -0.82
N VAL A 187 -23.85 26.25 -0.27
CA VAL A 187 -23.39 26.52 1.10
C VAL A 187 -24.31 25.76 2.07
N GLN A 188 -23.80 24.69 2.68
CA GLN A 188 -24.48 24.01 3.78
C GLN A 188 -24.10 24.68 5.10
N ALA A 189 -25.07 24.79 6.01
CA ALA A 189 -24.80 25.19 7.38
C ALA A 189 -23.73 24.26 7.99
N PRO A 190 -22.82 24.78 8.82
CA PRO A 190 -21.86 23.94 9.52
C PRO A 190 -22.58 22.88 10.37
N GLU A 191 -22.05 21.65 10.34
CA GLU A 191 -22.47 20.55 11.20
C GLU A 191 -21.47 20.37 12.34
N LYS A 192 -21.93 19.81 13.46
CA LYS A 192 -21.13 19.61 14.67
C LYS A 192 -20.93 18.12 14.94
N PHE A 193 -19.69 17.72 15.21
CA PHE A 193 -19.29 16.33 15.42
C PHE A 193 -18.49 16.17 16.71
N GLY A 194 -18.63 15.05 17.41
CA GLY A 194 -17.77 14.74 18.57
C GLY A 194 -16.35 14.36 18.17
N ALA A 195 -16.20 13.76 16.99
CA ALA A 195 -14.89 13.46 16.42
C ALA A 195 -14.92 13.58 14.89
N VAL A 196 -13.77 13.93 14.33
CA VAL A 196 -13.52 13.90 12.88
C VAL A 196 -12.32 13.01 12.62
N ILE A 197 -12.50 12.00 11.78
CA ILE A 197 -11.43 11.09 11.36
C ILE A 197 -11.13 11.31 9.88
N SER A 198 -9.88 11.61 9.56
CA SER A 198 -9.37 11.57 8.20
C SER A 198 -8.88 10.17 7.85
N CYS A 199 -9.54 9.60 6.84
CA CYS A 199 -9.23 8.31 6.23
C CYS A 199 -8.74 8.50 4.79
N ILE A 200 -8.24 9.70 4.44
CA ILE A 200 -7.78 9.95 3.08
C ILE A 200 -6.64 9.00 2.74
N GLY A 201 -6.71 8.43 1.54
CA GLY A 201 -5.72 7.48 1.08
C GLY A 201 -4.36 8.13 0.81
N TRP A 202 -3.48 7.30 0.30
CA TRP A 202 -2.05 7.52 0.08
C TRP A 202 -1.70 8.59 -0.97
N GLY A 203 -2.66 9.39 -1.43
CA GLY A 203 -2.48 10.36 -2.51
C GLY A 203 -2.60 9.72 -3.90
N GLN A 204 -1.93 10.33 -4.88
CA GLN A 204 -1.78 9.83 -6.24
C GLN A 204 -0.38 9.20 -6.36
N GLU A 205 -0.25 8.07 -7.03
CA GLU A 205 1.07 7.48 -7.24
C GLU A 205 1.94 8.38 -8.13
N SER A 206 3.23 8.46 -7.84
CA SER A 206 4.21 9.15 -8.68
C SER A 206 4.51 8.34 -9.94
N CYS A 207 3.56 8.31 -10.87
CA CYS A 207 3.72 7.66 -12.18
C CYS A 207 4.21 8.62 -13.27
N GLU A 208 4.36 9.91 -12.94
CA GLU A 208 4.84 10.95 -13.85
C GLU A 208 6.35 11.18 -13.69
N GLY A 209 7.02 11.48 -14.81
CA GLY A 209 8.44 11.78 -14.82
C GLY A 209 8.78 13.10 -14.11
N LEU A 210 9.20 12.99 -12.85
CA LEU A 210 10.12 13.86 -12.08
C LEU A 210 9.84 15.37 -11.99
N SER A 211 10.49 16.01 -10.99
CA SER A 211 10.42 17.45 -10.75
C SER A 211 10.99 18.28 -11.91
N ALA A 212 10.53 19.52 -12.04
CA ALA A 212 11.08 20.51 -12.98
C ALA A 212 12.62 20.62 -12.84
N PRO A 213 13.37 20.90 -13.92
CA PRO A 213 12.94 21.24 -15.29
C PRO A 213 12.67 20.03 -16.20
N TYR A 214 12.80 18.80 -15.70
CA TYR A 214 12.76 17.59 -16.52
C TYR A 214 11.38 16.93 -16.58
N ARG A 215 10.31 17.69 -16.27
CA ARG A 215 8.93 17.19 -16.39
C ARG A 215 8.67 16.77 -17.83
N THR A 216 8.22 15.55 -17.98
CA THR A 216 7.85 14.97 -19.27
C THR A 216 6.38 14.60 -19.23
N ASN A 217 5.70 14.62 -20.38
CA ASN A 217 4.32 14.16 -20.49
C ASN A 217 4.19 12.62 -20.44
N TYR A 218 5.28 11.91 -20.10
CA TYR A 218 5.23 10.48 -19.87
C TYR A 218 4.53 10.18 -18.55
N ARG A 219 3.60 9.22 -18.60
CA ARG A 219 2.95 8.63 -17.42
C ARG A 219 2.87 7.11 -17.62
N GLY A 220 3.37 6.35 -16.64
CA GLY A 220 3.17 4.90 -16.57
C GLY A 220 1.82 4.53 -15.96
N PHE A 221 1.43 3.26 -16.05
CA PHE A 221 0.21 2.75 -15.39
C PHE A 221 0.29 2.95 -13.87
N ASP A 222 -0.76 3.51 -13.27
CA ASP A 222 -0.88 3.53 -11.81
C ASP A 222 -1.06 2.11 -11.28
N PHE A 223 -0.71 1.89 -10.02
CA PHE A 223 -0.72 0.59 -9.36
C PHE A 223 -2.12 -0.04 -9.35
N TRP A 224 -3.17 0.76 -9.21
CA TRP A 224 -4.56 0.29 -9.25
C TRP A 224 -5.24 0.48 -10.61
N GLU A 225 -4.47 0.69 -11.69
CA GLU A 225 -4.98 0.60 -13.06
C GLU A 225 -4.88 -0.83 -13.58
N LYS A 226 -5.65 -1.12 -14.64
CA LYS A 226 -5.45 -2.32 -15.45
C LYS A 226 -4.14 -2.14 -16.23
N ASP A 227 -3.26 -3.12 -16.13
CA ASP A 227 -2.03 -3.22 -16.90
C ASP A 227 -1.92 -4.64 -17.50
N GLU A 228 -0.99 -4.83 -18.44
CA GLU A 228 -0.76 -6.08 -19.16
C GLU A 228 0.51 -6.79 -18.68
N PHE A 229 1.09 -6.39 -17.53
CA PHE A 229 2.43 -6.82 -17.12
C PHE A 229 2.56 -8.33 -16.84
N GLN A 230 1.43 -8.99 -16.53
CA GLN A 230 1.38 -10.44 -16.31
C GLN A 230 1.08 -11.23 -17.60
N ASP A 231 0.70 -10.55 -18.67
CA ASP A 231 0.42 -11.18 -19.96
C ASP A 231 1.73 -11.56 -20.67
N ARG A 232 1.64 -12.43 -21.68
CA ARG A 232 2.81 -12.80 -22.48
C ARG A 232 3.42 -11.53 -23.10
N ASN A 233 4.74 -11.35 -22.94
CA ASN A 233 5.48 -10.18 -23.41
C ASN A 233 4.87 -8.84 -22.94
N CYS A 234 4.25 -8.82 -21.75
CA CYS A 234 3.50 -7.68 -21.25
C CYS A 234 2.38 -7.19 -22.20
N GLY A 235 1.75 -8.10 -22.95
CA GLY A 235 0.70 -7.78 -23.92
C GLY A 235 1.20 -7.47 -25.34
N LEU A 236 2.53 -7.52 -25.57
CA LEU A 236 3.15 -7.13 -26.84
C LEU A 236 3.42 -8.33 -27.77
N ALA A 237 3.61 -8.05 -29.07
CA ALA A 237 3.87 -9.08 -30.07
C ALA A 237 5.25 -9.78 -29.88
N SER A 238 6.24 -9.06 -29.37
CA SER A 238 7.61 -9.55 -29.12
C SER A 238 8.08 -9.18 -27.70
N PRO A 239 9.07 -9.91 -27.14
CA PRO A 239 9.64 -9.59 -25.84
C PRO A 239 10.17 -8.14 -25.79
N PRO A 240 9.71 -7.29 -24.84
CA PRO A 240 10.16 -5.90 -24.74
C PRO A 240 11.42 -5.71 -23.91
N ASN A 241 12.08 -4.56 -24.09
CA ASN A 241 13.04 -4.00 -23.14
C ASN A 241 12.29 -3.24 -22.04
N ILE A 242 12.40 -3.69 -20.79
CA ILE A 242 11.60 -3.23 -19.66
C ILE A 242 12.48 -2.50 -18.64
N LEU A 243 12.03 -1.32 -18.21
CA LEU A 243 12.55 -0.63 -17.02
C LEU A 243 11.50 -0.58 -15.92
N ILE A 244 11.84 -1.12 -14.75
CA ILE A 244 11.12 -0.87 -13.50
C ILE A 244 11.95 0.13 -12.70
N SER A 245 11.39 1.31 -12.45
CA SER A 245 12.03 2.35 -11.65
C SER A 245 11.34 2.48 -10.30
N GLY A 246 11.94 1.88 -9.26
CA GLY A 246 11.45 1.87 -7.89
C GLY A 246 11.95 0.65 -7.12
N GLY A 247 12.09 0.79 -5.81
CA GLY A 247 12.57 -0.28 -4.91
C GLY A 247 11.57 -0.66 -3.82
N GLY A 248 10.34 -0.14 -3.89
CA GLY A 248 9.28 -0.42 -2.92
C GLY A 248 8.42 -1.60 -3.33
N ASP A 249 7.39 -1.87 -2.52
CA ASP A 249 6.54 -3.05 -2.67
C ASP A 249 5.93 -3.22 -4.06
N GLY A 250 5.31 -2.16 -4.60
CA GLY A 250 4.66 -2.21 -5.91
C GLY A 250 5.62 -2.50 -7.06
N ALA A 251 6.88 -2.04 -6.97
CA ALA A 251 7.91 -2.33 -7.95
C ALA A 251 8.31 -3.81 -7.93
N LEU A 252 8.43 -4.39 -6.73
CA LEU A 252 8.76 -5.81 -6.58
C LEU A 252 7.60 -6.71 -7.02
N GLN A 253 6.35 -6.31 -6.77
CA GLN A 253 5.20 -7.02 -7.33
C GLN A 253 5.20 -7.01 -8.86
N ASP A 254 5.51 -5.86 -9.48
CA ASP A 254 5.60 -5.76 -10.95
C ASP A 254 6.76 -6.61 -11.49
N LEU A 255 7.92 -6.62 -10.81
CA LEU A 255 9.05 -7.48 -11.13
C LEU A 255 8.64 -8.96 -11.12
N ILE A 256 7.98 -9.43 -10.06
CA ILE A 256 7.51 -10.81 -9.94
C ILE A 256 6.54 -11.13 -11.09
N ARG A 257 5.55 -10.25 -11.35
CA ARG A 257 4.54 -10.46 -12.41
C ARG A 257 5.17 -10.54 -13.79
N ILE A 258 6.14 -9.69 -14.09
CA ILE A 258 6.83 -9.65 -15.39
C ILE A 258 7.70 -10.89 -15.57
N LEU A 259 8.53 -11.22 -14.57
CA LEU A 259 9.47 -12.32 -14.70
C LEU A 259 8.78 -13.69 -14.67
N THR A 260 7.61 -13.81 -14.03
CA THR A 260 6.98 -15.12 -13.78
C THR A 260 5.60 -15.30 -14.40
N ARG A 261 4.97 -14.22 -14.87
CA ARG A 261 3.54 -14.19 -15.26
C ARG A 261 2.59 -14.68 -14.17
N ARG A 262 2.99 -14.55 -12.91
CA ARG A 262 2.27 -14.99 -11.72
C ARG A 262 2.16 -13.86 -10.71
N SER A 263 1.17 -13.95 -9.83
CA SER A 263 1.18 -13.12 -8.62
C SER A 263 2.22 -13.61 -7.61
N ALA A 264 2.55 -12.76 -6.63
CA ALA A 264 3.48 -13.11 -5.56
C ALA A 264 3.07 -14.38 -4.80
N ALA A 265 1.77 -14.56 -4.52
CA ALA A 265 1.23 -15.77 -3.89
C ALA A 265 1.49 -17.03 -4.74
N GLN A 266 1.18 -16.95 -6.04
CA GLN A 266 1.40 -18.05 -6.98
C GLN A 266 2.87 -18.40 -7.16
N ALA A 267 3.76 -17.40 -7.24
CA ALA A 267 5.20 -17.61 -7.33
C ALA A 267 5.75 -18.22 -6.04
N PHE A 268 5.33 -17.71 -4.88
CA PHE A 268 5.77 -18.22 -3.58
C PHE A 268 5.30 -19.66 -3.33
N ALA A 269 4.07 -20.00 -3.72
CA ALA A 269 3.55 -21.36 -3.60
C ALA A 269 4.43 -22.40 -4.31
N LEU A 270 5.00 -22.06 -5.47
CA LEU A 270 5.93 -22.94 -6.20
C LEU A 270 7.27 -23.10 -5.47
N VAL A 271 7.78 -22.03 -4.85
CA VAL A 271 8.99 -22.10 -4.01
C VAL A 271 8.74 -22.97 -2.79
N LEU A 272 7.60 -22.81 -2.12
CA LEU A 272 7.22 -23.63 -0.97
C LEU A 272 7.05 -25.12 -1.33
N ASP A 273 6.39 -25.41 -2.46
CA ASP A 273 6.25 -26.78 -2.95
C ASP A 273 7.61 -27.43 -3.20
N ALA A 274 8.54 -26.70 -3.81
CA ALA A 274 9.91 -27.16 -4.02
C ALA A 274 10.70 -27.39 -2.73
N MET A 275 10.31 -26.75 -1.62
CA MET A 275 10.91 -26.92 -0.30
C MET A 275 10.17 -27.95 0.58
N ARG A 276 9.04 -28.53 0.13
CA ARG A 276 8.20 -29.42 0.96
C ARG A 276 8.95 -30.63 1.52
N GLY A 277 9.90 -31.19 0.76
CA GLY A 277 10.75 -32.30 1.19
C GLY A 277 11.85 -31.91 2.20
N HIS A 278 11.99 -30.62 2.51
CA HIS A 278 13.06 -30.07 3.32
C HIS A 278 12.54 -29.10 4.40
N PRO A 279 11.66 -29.56 5.31
CA PRO A 279 10.99 -28.69 6.29
C PRO A 279 11.98 -27.95 7.21
N GLY A 280 13.13 -28.55 7.54
CA GLY A 280 14.17 -27.89 8.34
C GLY A 280 14.80 -26.69 7.64
N VAL A 281 14.98 -26.75 6.31
CA VAL A 281 15.48 -25.62 5.51
C VAL A 281 14.44 -24.51 5.46
N LEU A 282 13.17 -24.87 5.22
CA LEU A 282 12.07 -23.91 5.21
C LEU A 282 11.94 -23.19 6.56
N ALA A 283 12.01 -23.93 7.67
CA ALA A 283 11.98 -23.35 9.00
C ALA A 283 13.15 -22.39 9.23
N ALA A 284 14.39 -22.77 8.87
CA ALA A 284 15.56 -21.93 9.03
C ALA A 284 15.49 -20.62 8.24
N VAL A 285 15.10 -20.69 6.94
CA VAL A 285 14.91 -19.50 6.09
C VAL A 285 13.81 -18.59 6.63
N THR A 286 12.69 -19.18 7.04
CA THR A 286 11.54 -18.46 7.58
C THR A 286 11.87 -17.77 8.90
N GLU A 287 12.62 -18.45 9.79
CA GLU A 287 13.04 -17.92 11.08
C GLU A 287 13.99 -16.73 10.93
N GLU A 288 15.02 -16.86 10.09
CA GLU A 288 15.99 -15.78 9.84
C GLU A 288 15.30 -14.49 9.35
N ILE A 289 14.34 -14.63 8.43
CA ILE A 289 13.58 -13.50 7.92
C ILE A 289 12.61 -12.96 8.98
N ARG A 290 11.98 -13.83 9.77
CA ARG A 290 11.05 -13.43 10.84
C ARG A 290 11.75 -12.57 11.89
N GLU A 291 12.91 -13.00 12.36
CA GLU A 291 13.71 -12.26 13.33
C GLU A 291 14.12 -10.90 12.79
N ALA A 292 14.63 -10.85 11.56
CA ALA A 292 15.06 -9.61 10.92
C ALA A 292 13.91 -8.61 10.74
N GLU A 293 12.73 -9.08 10.34
CA GLU A 293 11.53 -8.25 10.18
C GLU A 293 10.97 -7.73 11.51
N ASP A 294 10.99 -8.54 12.58
CA ASP A 294 10.58 -8.09 13.91
C ASP A 294 11.54 -7.00 14.44
N ILE A 295 12.86 -7.22 14.33
CA ILE A 295 13.89 -6.24 14.70
C ILE A 295 13.70 -4.94 13.90
N ALA A 296 13.56 -5.04 12.57
CA ALA A 296 13.40 -3.88 11.71
C ALA A 296 12.12 -3.10 12.03
N ARG A 297 10.98 -3.79 12.22
CA ARG A 297 9.70 -3.16 12.55
C ARG A 297 9.76 -2.41 13.88
N ARG A 298 10.39 -2.99 14.90
CA ARG A 298 10.61 -2.32 16.18
C ARG A 298 11.49 -1.10 16.00
N ALA A 299 12.66 -1.24 15.37
CA ALA A 299 13.57 -0.11 15.13
C ALA A 299 12.88 1.04 14.39
N LEU A 300 12.18 0.75 13.29
CA LEU A 300 11.45 1.75 12.50
C LEU A 300 10.36 2.47 13.28
N SER A 301 9.69 1.79 14.23
CA SER A 301 8.65 2.40 15.08
C SER A 301 9.18 3.44 16.08
N TRP A 302 10.48 3.41 16.38
CA TRP A 302 11.16 4.35 17.28
C TRP A 302 11.96 5.44 16.53
N ASN A 303 12.17 5.29 15.23
CA ASN A 303 12.86 6.29 14.42
C ASN A 303 11.93 7.47 14.08
N LEU A 304 12.36 8.69 14.42
CA LEU A 304 11.66 9.93 14.07
C LEU A 304 12.06 10.49 12.69
N THR A 305 13.24 10.14 12.19
CA THR A 305 13.80 10.67 10.94
C THR A 305 14.22 9.56 9.98
N GLU A 306 14.15 9.83 8.68
CA GLU A 306 14.58 8.89 7.63
C GLU A 306 16.08 8.57 7.70
N GLN A 307 16.88 9.38 8.40
CA GLN A 307 18.32 9.21 8.52
C GLN A 307 18.71 7.86 9.14
N HIS A 308 17.93 7.36 10.10
CA HIS A 308 18.22 6.10 10.78
C HIS A 308 17.65 4.87 10.04
N ASP A 309 16.79 5.08 9.05
CA ASP A 309 16.14 3.98 8.33
C ASP A 309 17.09 3.27 7.37
N ALA A 310 18.09 3.99 6.87
CA ALA A 310 19.08 3.44 5.96
C ALA A 310 19.79 2.22 6.55
N ALA A 311 20.21 2.31 7.82
CA ALA A 311 20.86 1.20 8.52
C ALA A 311 19.90 0.02 8.72
N VAL A 312 18.63 0.31 9.06
CA VAL A 312 17.61 -0.73 9.28
C VAL A 312 17.30 -1.48 7.99
N PHE A 313 17.02 -0.76 6.89
CA PHE A 313 16.71 -1.39 5.61
C PHE A 313 17.90 -2.12 5.00
N ARG A 314 19.13 -1.64 5.21
CA ARG A 314 20.35 -2.37 4.84
C ARG A 314 20.44 -3.69 5.60
N GLY A 315 20.31 -3.66 6.93
CA GLY A 315 20.32 -4.87 7.75
C GLY A 315 19.22 -5.86 7.35
N LEU A 316 18.04 -5.36 6.97
CA LEU A 316 16.93 -6.17 6.48
C LEU A 316 17.23 -6.82 5.13
N GLU A 317 17.83 -6.10 4.19
CA GLU A 317 18.27 -6.67 2.91
C GLU A 317 19.36 -7.72 3.11
N ASP A 318 20.36 -7.43 3.95
CA ASP A 318 21.45 -8.36 4.26
C ASP A 318 20.91 -9.67 4.85
N ALA A 319 19.89 -9.60 5.71
CA ALA A 319 19.22 -10.79 6.26
C ALA A 319 18.51 -11.63 5.19
N HIS A 320 17.81 -10.99 4.26
CA HIS A 320 17.17 -11.70 3.15
C HIS A 320 18.19 -12.35 2.21
N LEU A 321 19.30 -11.66 1.92
CA LEU A 321 20.38 -12.20 1.11
C LEU A 321 21.08 -13.39 1.80
N ARG A 322 21.30 -13.33 3.11
CA ARG A 322 21.81 -14.47 3.88
C ARG A 322 20.85 -15.65 3.89
N ALA A 323 19.55 -15.41 4.09
CA ALA A 323 18.54 -16.47 4.01
C ALA A 323 18.52 -17.14 2.61
N ILE A 324 18.68 -16.37 1.54
CA ILE A 324 18.84 -16.91 0.17
C ILE A 324 20.16 -17.68 0.03
N ALA A 325 21.27 -17.18 0.57
CA ALA A 325 22.55 -17.89 0.53
C ALA A 325 22.50 -19.23 1.29
N HIS A 326 21.83 -19.27 2.45
CA HIS A 326 21.55 -20.49 3.20
C HIS A 326 20.71 -21.44 2.35
N LEU A 327 19.62 -20.96 1.75
CA LEU A 327 18.80 -21.77 0.85
C LEU A 327 19.63 -22.40 -0.27
N LYS A 328 20.53 -21.62 -0.90
CA LYS A 328 21.45 -22.07 -1.96
C LYS A 328 22.45 -23.12 -1.50
N GLY A 329 22.92 -23.03 -0.25
CA GLY A 329 23.81 -24.01 0.36
C GLY A 329 23.11 -25.30 0.84
N SER A 330 21.78 -25.37 0.76
CA SER A 330 21.00 -26.46 1.32
C SER A 330 20.67 -27.57 0.31
N ALA A 331 20.24 -28.72 0.83
CA ALA A 331 19.72 -29.83 0.00
C ALA A 331 18.45 -29.49 -0.80
N ALA A 332 17.71 -28.43 -0.42
CA ALA A 332 16.50 -28.00 -1.13
C ALA A 332 16.81 -27.21 -2.42
N TRP A 333 18.03 -26.67 -2.55
CA TRP A 333 18.37 -25.75 -3.62
C TRP A 333 18.13 -26.29 -5.04
N PRO A 334 18.49 -27.54 -5.39
CA PRO A 334 18.24 -28.04 -6.75
C PRO A 334 16.76 -27.99 -7.14
N SER A 335 15.87 -28.35 -6.21
CA SER A 335 14.42 -28.30 -6.41
C SER A 335 13.92 -26.86 -6.54
N VAL A 336 14.37 -25.96 -5.66
CA VAL A 336 14.01 -24.54 -5.70
C VAL A 336 14.50 -23.87 -6.98
N LEU A 337 15.77 -24.06 -7.34
CA LEU A 337 16.37 -23.51 -8.55
C LEU A 337 15.62 -23.99 -9.80
N ARG A 338 15.25 -25.29 -9.84
CA ARG A 338 14.43 -25.83 -10.92
C ARG A 338 13.06 -25.17 -10.97
N ALA A 339 12.37 -25.04 -9.83
CA ALA A 339 11.05 -24.39 -9.77
C ALA A 339 11.11 -22.92 -10.19
N VAL A 340 12.14 -22.18 -9.75
CA VAL A 340 12.36 -20.78 -10.14
C VAL A 340 12.66 -20.67 -11.64
N ARG A 341 13.55 -21.51 -12.19
CA ARG A 341 13.82 -21.50 -13.64
C ARG A 341 12.61 -21.85 -14.49
N LEU A 342 11.75 -22.77 -14.03
CA LEU A 342 10.52 -23.14 -14.74
C LEU A 342 9.42 -22.08 -14.66
N MET A 343 9.45 -21.18 -13.68
CA MET A 343 8.50 -20.07 -13.61
C MET A 343 8.98 -18.84 -14.37
N LEU A 344 10.29 -18.67 -14.60
CA LEU A 344 10.80 -17.55 -15.40
C LEU A 344 10.27 -17.62 -16.83
N VAL A 345 9.92 -16.46 -17.41
CA VAL A 345 9.46 -16.35 -18.80
C VAL A 345 10.58 -16.72 -19.77
N ASP A 346 10.23 -17.49 -20.80
CA ASP A 346 11.13 -17.89 -21.90
C ASP A 346 10.51 -17.49 -23.27
N PRO A 347 11.23 -16.73 -24.13
CA PRO A 347 12.54 -16.11 -23.88
C PRO A 347 12.47 -15.05 -22.77
N GLU A 348 13.54 -14.96 -21.98
CA GLU A 348 13.62 -14.01 -20.87
C GLU A 348 13.60 -12.56 -21.39
N PRO A 349 12.68 -11.70 -20.92
CA PRO A 349 12.69 -10.30 -21.30
C PRO A 349 13.92 -9.59 -20.73
N ILE A 350 14.40 -8.56 -21.42
CA ILE A 350 15.47 -7.70 -20.88
C ILE A 350 14.82 -6.77 -19.86
N VAL A 351 14.96 -7.09 -18.58
CA VAL A 351 14.43 -6.28 -17.47
C VAL A 351 15.57 -5.54 -16.79
N HIS A 352 15.37 -4.26 -16.49
CA HIS A 352 16.21 -3.50 -15.58
C HIS A 352 15.37 -2.98 -14.40
N VAL A 353 15.85 -3.17 -13.18
CA VAL A 353 15.24 -2.66 -11.95
C VAL A 353 16.13 -1.58 -11.35
N GLY A 354 15.80 -0.33 -11.63
CA GLY A 354 16.50 0.84 -11.11
C GLY A 354 15.85 1.38 -9.84
N HIS A 355 16.62 1.56 -8.76
CA HIS A 355 16.08 2.12 -7.51
C HIS A 355 17.14 2.96 -6.80
N GLY A 356 16.69 3.97 -6.03
CA GLY A 356 17.55 5.07 -5.60
C GLY A 356 18.46 4.81 -4.41
N ASN A 357 18.47 3.59 -3.84
CA ASN A 357 19.27 3.21 -2.68
C ASN A 357 20.08 1.93 -3.00
N PRO A 358 21.09 1.57 -2.18
CA PRO A 358 21.76 0.28 -2.29
C PRO A 358 20.84 -0.91 -1.96
N TRP A 359 19.79 -0.67 -1.17
CA TRP A 359 18.80 -1.65 -0.72
C TRP A 359 17.40 -1.32 -1.21
N PHE A 360 16.50 -2.31 -1.24
CA PHE A 360 15.07 -2.07 -1.45
C PHE A 360 14.46 -1.28 -0.29
N SER A 361 13.62 -0.30 -0.62
CA SER A 361 12.94 0.55 0.35
C SER A 361 11.83 -0.23 1.07
N GLN A 362 10.88 0.46 1.71
CA GLN A 362 9.79 -0.21 2.41
C GLN A 362 8.97 -1.11 1.46
N CYS A 363 9.02 -2.41 1.72
CA CYS A 363 8.29 -3.46 1.01
C CYS A 363 7.98 -4.60 1.97
N TYR A 364 7.00 -5.45 1.62
CA TYR A 364 6.66 -6.59 2.46
C TYR A 364 7.71 -7.70 2.36
N PRO A 365 7.88 -8.51 3.42
CA PRO A 365 8.99 -9.47 3.51
C PRO A 365 8.95 -10.49 2.36
N LEU A 366 7.75 -10.97 2.01
CA LEU A 366 7.56 -11.93 0.92
C LEU A 366 7.99 -11.37 -0.44
N ASN A 367 7.62 -10.12 -0.74
CA ASN A 367 8.00 -9.48 -2.00
C ASN A 367 9.50 -9.19 -2.06
N ARG A 368 10.12 -8.82 -0.92
CA ARG A 368 11.57 -8.68 -0.80
C ARG A 368 12.29 -10.01 -1.06
N PHE A 369 11.86 -11.07 -0.39
CA PHE A 369 12.43 -12.41 -0.54
C PHE A 369 12.32 -12.92 -1.98
N LEU A 370 11.12 -12.90 -2.57
CA LEU A 370 10.90 -13.32 -3.95
C LEU A 370 11.66 -12.45 -4.95
N GLY A 371 11.63 -11.12 -4.79
CA GLY A 371 12.32 -10.20 -5.67
C GLY A 371 13.83 -10.46 -5.70
N LEU A 372 14.45 -10.61 -4.53
CA LEU A 372 15.88 -10.93 -4.43
C LEU A 372 16.21 -12.33 -4.98
N LEU A 373 15.37 -13.34 -4.70
CA LEU A 373 15.57 -14.70 -5.20
C LEU A 373 15.49 -14.75 -6.74
N LEU A 374 14.49 -14.09 -7.33
CA LEU A 374 14.34 -14.01 -8.78
C LEU A 374 15.53 -13.29 -9.43
N LEU A 375 15.98 -12.16 -8.84
CA LEU A 375 17.13 -11.42 -9.35
C LEU A 375 18.44 -12.23 -9.26
N ASP A 376 18.63 -13.03 -8.21
CA ASP A 376 19.78 -13.92 -8.07
C ASP A 376 19.78 -15.00 -9.16
N VAL A 377 18.63 -15.66 -9.40
CA VAL A 377 18.51 -16.74 -10.41
C VAL A 377 18.58 -16.21 -11.84
N ALA A 378 18.02 -15.03 -12.10
CA ALA A 378 18.08 -14.33 -13.39
C ALA A 378 19.46 -13.67 -13.67
N GLY A 379 20.46 -13.90 -12.81
CA GLY A 379 21.84 -13.54 -13.07
C GLY A 379 22.23 -12.10 -12.69
N GLY A 380 21.47 -11.42 -11.83
CA GLY A 380 21.84 -10.18 -11.12
C GLY A 380 22.02 -8.91 -11.96
N ARG A 381 22.31 -9.03 -13.26
CA ARG A 381 22.56 -7.93 -14.21
C ARG A 381 21.34 -7.01 -14.41
N ILE A 382 20.18 -7.51 -14.02
CA ILE A 382 18.88 -6.84 -14.01
C ILE A 382 18.80 -5.76 -12.94
N ARG A 383 19.43 -5.92 -11.77
CA ARG A 383 19.32 -4.97 -10.65
C ARG A 383 20.32 -3.82 -10.82
N LYS A 384 19.84 -2.58 -10.76
CA LYS A 384 20.62 -1.34 -10.84
C LYS A 384 20.38 -0.50 -9.58
N PRO A 385 21.01 -0.83 -8.43
CA PRO A 385 20.89 -0.02 -7.22
C PRO A 385 21.47 1.37 -7.42
N GLU A 386 21.06 2.31 -6.57
CA GLU A 386 21.49 3.72 -6.60
C GLU A 386 21.31 4.39 -7.97
N THR A 387 20.29 3.98 -8.72
CA THR A 387 19.91 4.60 -9.97
C THR A 387 18.58 5.33 -9.87
N ARG A 388 18.51 6.47 -10.54
CA ARG A 388 17.28 7.27 -10.64
C ARG A 388 17.05 7.63 -12.08
N VAL A 389 15.83 7.37 -12.57
CA VAL A 389 15.38 7.99 -13.82
C VAL A 389 15.46 9.50 -13.63
N VAL A 390 15.98 10.21 -14.63
CA VAL A 390 16.05 11.69 -14.66
C VAL A 390 15.18 12.31 -15.75
N ARG A 391 14.85 11.54 -16.80
CA ARG A 391 14.02 12.00 -17.92
C ARG A 391 13.50 10.82 -18.74
N VAL A 392 12.28 10.93 -19.27
CA VAL A 392 11.68 9.97 -20.21
C VAL A 392 11.14 10.70 -21.44
N VAL A 393 11.58 10.34 -22.64
CA VAL A 393 11.09 10.96 -23.89
C VAL A 393 10.68 9.88 -24.88
N GLY A 394 9.51 10.03 -25.49
CA GLY A 394 9.06 9.12 -26.54
C GLY A 394 10.02 9.13 -27.73
N HIS A 395 10.42 7.94 -28.17
CA HIS A 395 11.25 7.78 -29.36
C HIS A 395 10.35 7.84 -30.60
N GLY A 396 10.46 8.90 -31.39
CA GLY A 396 9.63 9.11 -32.58
C GLY A 396 8.15 9.41 -32.30
N HIS A 397 7.78 9.71 -31.06
CA HIS A 397 6.41 10.10 -30.69
C HIS A 397 6.39 11.06 -29.48
N VAL A 398 5.27 11.76 -29.29
CA VAL A 398 5.05 12.63 -28.14
C VAL A 398 4.19 11.89 -27.13
N CYS A 399 4.64 11.81 -25.87
CA CYS A 399 3.86 11.20 -24.80
C CYS A 399 2.63 12.07 -24.48
N GLY A 400 1.44 11.46 -24.45
CA GLY A 400 0.16 12.13 -24.19
C GLY A 400 -0.31 12.07 -22.73
N GLY A 401 0.48 11.49 -21.82
CA GLY A 401 0.07 11.25 -20.43
C GLY A 401 -0.90 10.07 -20.24
N ILE A 402 -1.19 9.32 -21.31
CA ILE A 402 -2.04 8.14 -21.29
C ILE A 402 -1.13 6.89 -21.38
N PRO A 403 -1.07 6.04 -20.34
CA PRO A 403 -0.16 4.89 -20.30
C PRO A 403 -0.31 3.94 -21.49
N GLY A 404 -1.55 3.64 -21.88
CA GLY A 404 -1.84 2.76 -23.02
C GLY A 404 -1.31 3.28 -24.36
N ASP A 405 -1.20 4.61 -24.53
CA ASP A 405 -0.63 5.19 -25.74
C ASP A 405 0.90 5.07 -25.80
N CYS A 406 1.56 4.87 -24.65
CA CYS A 406 3.02 4.79 -24.54
C CYS A 406 3.51 3.35 -24.40
N HIS A 407 2.68 2.44 -23.90
CA HIS A 407 3.03 1.04 -23.65
C HIS A 407 3.44 0.32 -24.95
N GLY A 408 4.63 -0.28 -24.95
CA GLY A 408 5.20 -0.98 -26.11
C GLY A 408 5.82 -0.08 -27.17
N LYS A 409 5.83 1.25 -26.97
CA LYS A 409 6.57 2.18 -27.84
C LYS A 409 7.95 2.46 -27.23
N ALA A 410 8.96 2.55 -28.09
CA ALA A 410 10.30 2.89 -27.65
C ALA A 410 10.35 4.29 -26.99
N HIS A 411 11.09 4.40 -25.91
CA HIS A 411 11.33 5.62 -25.15
C HIS A 411 12.81 5.72 -24.80
N ASP A 412 13.36 6.92 -24.96
CA ASP A 412 14.67 7.26 -24.45
C ASP A 412 14.56 7.64 -22.97
N VAL A 413 15.31 6.93 -22.14
CA VAL A 413 15.35 7.13 -20.69
C VAL A 413 16.75 7.50 -20.26
N TRP A 414 16.86 8.63 -19.58
CA TRP A 414 18.09 9.06 -18.96
C TRP A 414 18.09 8.57 -17.52
N ILE A 415 19.14 7.86 -17.13
CA ILE A 415 19.31 7.30 -15.79
C ILE A 415 20.59 7.89 -15.19
N ARG A 416 20.46 8.46 -13.99
CA ARG A 416 21.59 8.90 -13.17
C ARG A 416 21.98 7.78 -12.22
N ASP A 417 23.26 7.42 -12.19
CA ASP A 417 23.82 6.45 -11.25
C ASP A 417 24.35 7.08 -9.95
N ALA A 418 24.94 6.25 -9.08
CA ALA A 418 25.53 6.67 -7.82
C ALA A 418 26.67 7.70 -7.98
N ALA A 419 27.41 7.63 -9.08
CA ALA A 419 28.49 8.56 -9.41
C ALA A 419 27.96 9.88 -10.00
N GLY A 420 26.64 10.00 -10.18
CA GLY A 420 26.00 11.15 -10.81
C GLY A 420 26.08 11.14 -12.34
N VAL A 421 26.62 10.08 -12.95
CA VAL A 421 26.75 9.95 -14.40
C VAL A 421 25.36 9.67 -14.97
N VAL A 422 24.99 10.46 -15.98
CA VAL A 422 23.71 10.30 -16.68
C VAL A 422 23.94 9.56 -17.99
N THR A 423 23.33 8.38 -18.10
CA THR A 423 23.40 7.55 -19.32
C THR A 423 22.02 7.44 -19.97
N ARG A 424 22.01 7.38 -21.30
CA ARG A 424 20.78 7.21 -22.11
C ARG A 424 20.62 5.74 -22.46
N HIS A 425 19.40 5.24 -22.30
CA HIS A 425 18.97 3.88 -22.64
C HIS A 425 17.63 3.94 -23.37
N THR A 426 17.28 2.88 -24.10
CA THR A 426 15.99 2.77 -24.79
C THR A 426 15.19 1.62 -24.21
N TYR A 427 13.92 1.87 -23.87
CA TYR A 427 12.99 0.88 -23.31
C TYR A 427 11.63 0.96 -24.02
N ASP A 428 10.94 -0.17 -24.13
CA ASP A 428 9.60 -0.28 -24.71
C ASP A 428 8.51 -0.21 -23.63
N VAL A 429 8.84 -0.62 -22.40
CA VAL A 429 7.96 -0.59 -21.24
C VAL A 429 8.68 0.08 -20.07
N ILE A 430 8.11 1.16 -19.54
CA ILE A 430 8.67 1.89 -18.39
C ILE A 430 7.64 1.95 -17.26
N ILE A 431 8.02 1.40 -16.12
CA ILE A 431 7.18 1.32 -14.92
C ILE A 431 7.79 2.24 -13.87
N LEU A 432 7.09 3.31 -13.50
CA LEU A 432 7.54 4.27 -12.48
C LEU A 432 6.82 3.99 -11.16
N ARG A 433 7.58 3.67 -10.12
CA ARG A 433 7.13 3.32 -8.76
C ARG A 433 7.94 4.11 -7.72
N HIS A 434 7.92 5.43 -7.83
CA HIS A 434 8.69 6.34 -6.95
C HIS A 434 7.95 6.74 -5.67
N GLY A 435 6.98 5.94 -5.24
CA GLY A 435 6.11 6.27 -4.12
C GLY A 435 4.96 7.16 -4.55
N LEU A 436 4.48 7.99 -3.62
CA LEU A 436 3.22 8.72 -3.79
C LEU A 436 3.44 10.23 -3.68
N VAL A 437 2.62 10.98 -4.41
CA VAL A 437 2.57 12.44 -4.47
C VAL A 437 1.22 12.93 -3.97
N GLY A 438 1.23 14.09 -3.32
CA GLY A 438 0.04 14.78 -2.82
C GLY A 438 0.02 14.92 -1.29
N PRO A 439 -1.00 15.61 -0.74
CA PRO A 439 -1.14 15.74 0.69
C PRO A 439 -1.40 14.37 1.30
N LYS A 440 -0.44 13.87 2.06
CA LYS A 440 -0.56 12.61 2.80
C LYS A 440 -1.30 12.79 4.13
N ARG A 441 -1.78 14.00 4.40
CA ARG A 441 -2.53 14.39 5.61
C ARG A 441 -3.64 15.35 5.20
N PHE A 442 -4.79 15.22 5.85
CA PHE A 442 -5.87 16.18 5.70
C PHE A 442 -5.67 17.37 6.63
N PHE A 443 -5.25 17.10 7.87
CA PHE A 443 -5.04 18.14 8.88
C PHE A 443 -3.59 18.67 8.83
N PRO A 444 -3.39 19.99 8.91
CA PRO A 444 -2.07 20.56 9.15
C PRO A 444 -1.68 20.35 10.62
N GLY A 445 -0.40 20.13 10.91
CA GLY A 445 0.08 19.91 12.28
C GLY A 445 1.42 19.18 12.34
N GLU A 446 1.92 18.99 13.57
CA GLU A 446 3.20 18.32 13.84
C GLU A 446 3.26 16.86 13.37
N ALA A 447 4.47 16.29 13.35
CA ALA A 447 4.70 14.92 12.91
C ALA A 447 3.97 13.91 13.82
N LEU A 448 2.99 13.21 13.26
CA LEU A 448 2.38 12.05 13.91
C LEU A 448 3.38 10.89 13.96
N ARG A 449 3.21 9.99 14.94
CA ARG A 449 3.91 8.69 14.93
C ARG A 449 3.30 7.80 13.86
N VAL A 450 3.73 8.01 12.63
CA VAL A 450 3.19 7.34 11.44
C VAL A 450 3.57 5.87 11.36
N ARG A 451 4.62 5.42 12.07
CA ARG A 451 5.06 4.01 12.06
C ARG A 451 4.57 3.29 13.29
N GLN A 452 3.80 2.23 13.08
CA GLN A 452 3.05 1.53 14.12
C GLN A 452 3.30 0.03 14.04
N ILE A 453 3.17 -0.62 15.19
CA ILE A 453 3.02 -2.08 15.26
C ILE A 453 1.53 -2.33 15.53
N LEU A 454 0.81 -2.77 14.50
CA LEU A 454 -0.61 -3.09 14.62
C LEU A 454 -0.80 -4.56 15.00
N PRO A 455 -1.88 -4.88 15.74
CA PRO A 455 -2.25 -6.27 15.95
C PRO A 455 -2.72 -6.88 14.62
N TYR A 456 -2.43 -8.16 14.42
CA TYR A 456 -2.88 -8.89 13.22
C TYR A 456 -4.39 -9.09 13.15
N ARG A 457 -5.07 -9.05 14.31
CA ARG A 457 -6.53 -9.15 14.44
C ARG A 457 -7.01 -8.28 15.60
N VAL A 458 -8.25 -7.81 15.51
CA VAL A 458 -8.93 -7.14 16.62
C VAL A 458 -9.49 -8.22 17.54
N GLN A 459 -9.10 -8.16 18.82
CA GLN A 459 -9.65 -9.03 19.85
C GLN A 459 -11.00 -8.46 20.34
N PRO A 460 -11.92 -9.32 20.82
CA PRO A 460 -13.20 -8.90 21.38
C PRO A 460 -13.07 -7.93 22.55
#